data_AF-A0A399ZI91-F1
#
_entry.id   AF-A0A399ZI91-F1
#
_cell.length_a   1.000
_cell.length_b   1.000
_cell.length_c   1.000
_cell.angle_alpha   90.00
_cell.angle_beta   90.00
_cell.angle_gamma   90.00
#
_symmetry.space_group_name_H-M   'P 1'
#
loop_
_entity.id
_entity.type
_entity.pdbx_description
1 polymer ?
#
loop_
_entity_poly.entity_id
_entity_poly.type
_entity_poly.pdbx_seq_one_letter_code
_entity_poly.pdbx_strand_id
1 'polypeptide(L)'
;MPAENFALMTMQDRAYAVAIFIILGICCIGAYVAVSGFLNANPDGFSLALNDASATPTIGVTVEIPTETPAPPTNTPLPPTETPIGYQPTAIPEATRGPTLDFIPTIATPEFTATPEASATPPGCGSEFCPRPGPADSRAPGGNPCPSHLIWGFVLDRNGQGIPGVKIHFNDASGNAGDKDTKGPPDHPGIYDIPVGGGVWTVQVVGKREALRSPPFQVAVGQPWGGAGNCPTRVDFIQQ
;
A
#
# COMPACT_ATOMS: atom_id res chain seq x y z
N MET A 1 -57.23 23.87 29.84
CA MET A 1 -57.41 23.88 28.37
C MET A 1 -56.01 23.89 27.74
N PRO A 2 -55.51 22.72 27.32
CA PRO A 2 -54.76 22.65 26.05
C PRO A 2 -54.99 21.30 25.35
N ALA A 3 -55.82 21.26 24.30
CA ALA A 3 -56.08 20.02 23.56
C ALA A 3 -56.21 20.21 22.04
N GLU A 4 -55.71 21.31 21.47
CA GLU A 4 -55.92 21.61 20.04
C GLU A 4 -54.66 21.64 19.18
N ASN A 5 -53.45 21.57 19.77
CA ASN A 5 -52.20 21.68 18.99
C ASN A 5 -51.60 20.33 18.51
N PHE A 6 -52.18 19.18 18.85
CA PHE A 6 -51.61 17.87 18.47
C PHE A 6 -52.11 17.32 17.13
N ALA A 7 -53.21 17.86 16.58
CA ALA A 7 -53.80 17.34 15.35
C ALA A 7 -53.09 17.82 14.06
N LEU A 8 -52.49 19.02 14.08
CA LEU A 8 -51.87 19.63 12.89
C LEU A 8 -50.51 19.02 12.51
N MET A 9 -49.81 18.36 13.45
CA MET A 9 -48.48 17.79 13.19
C MET A 9 -48.52 16.43 12.47
N THR A 10 -49.66 15.72 12.50
CA THR A 10 -49.77 14.36 11.92
C THR A 10 -50.17 14.33 10.45
N MET A 11 -50.84 15.36 9.92
CA MET A 11 -51.18 15.43 8.49
C MET A 11 -49.99 15.80 7.60
N GLN A 12 -49.12 16.66 8.11
CA GLN A 12 -47.94 17.13 7.39
C GLN A 12 -46.94 15.97 7.16
N ASP A 13 -46.82 15.05 8.12
CA ASP A 13 -45.97 13.85 8.01
C ASP A 13 -46.46 12.86 6.93
N ARG A 14 -47.78 12.69 6.81
CA ARG A 14 -48.38 11.82 5.77
C ARG A 14 -48.23 12.41 4.38
N ALA A 15 -48.35 13.73 4.25
CA ALA A 15 -48.16 14.41 2.97
C ALA A 15 -46.69 14.33 2.50
N TYR A 16 -45.72 14.51 3.40
CA TYR A 16 -44.30 14.35 3.08
C TYR A 16 -43.95 12.89 2.74
N ALA A 17 -44.51 11.92 3.47
CA ALA A 17 -44.31 10.51 3.14
C ALA A 17 -44.78 10.18 1.72
N VAL A 18 -45.99 10.63 1.34
CA VAL A 18 -46.52 10.44 -0.02
C VAL A 18 -45.65 11.15 -1.08
N ALA A 19 -45.19 12.37 -0.80
CA ALA A 19 -44.32 13.10 -1.71
C ALA A 19 -42.99 12.37 -1.95
N ILE A 20 -42.37 11.79 -0.91
CA ILE A 20 -41.15 11.00 -1.02
C ILE A 20 -41.38 9.76 -1.88
N PHE A 21 -42.49 9.04 -1.70
CA PHE A 21 -42.81 7.87 -2.53
C PHE A 21 -43.01 8.24 -4.00
N ILE A 22 -43.62 9.39 -4.30
CA ILE A 22 -43.79 9.87 -5.68
C ILE A 22 -42.43 10.20 -6.30
N ILE A 23 -41.56 10.91 -5.58
CA ILE A 23 -40.21 11.26 -6.06
C ILE A 23 -39.38 10.00 -6.29
N LEU A 24 -39.41 9.05 -5.35
CA LEU A 24 -38.74 7.76 -5.50
C LEU A 24 -39.25 7.00 -6.72
N GLY A 25 -40.57 6.96 -6.93
CA GLY A 25 -41.19 6.33 -8.09
C GLY A 25 -40.73 6.94 -9.42
N ILE A 26 -40.67 8.27 -9.51
CA ILE A 26 -40.18 8.97 -10.70
C ILE A 26 -38.69 8.66 -10.93
N CYS A 27 -37.86 8.66 -9.88
CA CYS A 27 -36.45 8.26 -9.97
C CYS A 27 -36.28 6.81 -10.46
N CYS A 28 -37.08 5.87 -9.93
CA CYS A 28 -37.04 4.47 -10.35
C CYS A 28 -37.46 4.30 -11.81
N ILE A 29 -38.49 5.00 -12.27
CA ILE A 29 -38.93 4.98 -13.68
C ILE A 29 -37.84 5.59 -14.58
N GLY A 30 -37.23 6.70 -14.18
CA GLY A 30 -36.13 7.32 -14.91
C GLY A 30 -34.92 6.40 -15.07
N ALA A 31 -34.50 5.74 -13.98
CA ALA A 31 -33.43 4.75 -14.02
C ALA A 31 -33.78 3.56 -14.93
N TYR A 32 -35.00 3.05 -14.87
CA TYR A 32 -35.47 1.96 -15.73
C TYR A 32 -35.40 2.34 -17.21
N VAL A 33 -35.87 3.53 -17.59
CA VAL A 33 -35.84 4.00 -18.98
C VAL A 33 -34.39 4.22 -19.45
N ALA A 34 -33.51 4.76 -18.60
CA ALA A 34 -32.10 4.94 -18.93
C ALA A 34 -31.38 3.59 -19.17
N VAL A 35 -31.57 2.62 -18.28
CA VAL A 35 -30.99 1.27 -18.44
C VAL A 35 -31.57 0.56 -19.66
N SER A 36 -32.90 0.62 -19.86
CA SER A 36 -33.55 0.01 -21.01
C SER A 36 -33.10 0.65 -22.33
N GLY A 37 -32.96 1.97 -22.37
CA GLY A 37 -32.44 2.71 -23.52
C GLY A 37 -30.99 2.36 -23.82
N PHE A 38 -30.15 2.25 -22.78
CA PHE A 38 -28.75 1.85 -22.91
C PHE A 38 -28.60 0.41 -23.45
N LEU A 39 -29.39 -0.54 -22.92
CA LEU A 39 -29.37 -1.93 -23.36
C LEU A 39 -29.93 -2.10 -24.78
N ASN A 40 -30.93 -1.31 -25.18
CA ASN A 40 -31.49 -1.36 -26.52
C ASN A 40 -30.58 -0.66 -27.56
N ALA A 41 -29.85 0.39 -27.15
CA ALA A 41 -28.89 1.07 -28.02
C ALA A 41 -27.58 0.30 -28.20
N ASN A 42 -27.24 -0.60 -27.26
CA ASN A 42 -26.04 -1.42 -27.31
C ASN A 42 -26.39 -2.91 -27.10
N PRO A 43 -26.97 -3.58 -28.12
CA PRO A 43 -27.35 -4.99 -28.02
C PRO A 43 -26.15 -5.92 -27.73
N ASP A 44 -24.93 -5.48 -28.06
CA ASP A 44 -23.67 -6.21 -27.79
C ASP A 44 -22.91 -5.69 -26.56
N GLY A 45 -23.40 -4.63 -25.89
CA GLY A 45 -22.63 -3.82 -24.94
C GLY A 45 -22.51 -4.37 -23.52
N PHE A 46 -23.19 -5.48 -23.19
CA PHE A 46 -23.14 -6.08 -21.86
C PHE A 46 -23.06 -7.61 -21.92
N SER A 47 -22.09 -8.12 -22.68
CA SER A 47 -21.47 -9.40 -22.34
C SER A 47 -20.62 -9.20 -21.08
N LEU A 48 -21.26 -9.19 -19.91
CA LEU A 48 -20.58 -9.61 -18.70
C LEU A 48 -20.18 -11.06 -18.95
N ALA A 49 -18.91 -11.28 -19.28
CA ALA A 49 -18.30 -12.59 -19.49
C ALA A 49 -18.34 -13.38 -18.17
N LEU A 50 -19.52 -13.88 -17.80
CA LEU A 50 -19.72 -14.76 -16.66
C LEU A 50 -19.53 -16.25 -17.04
N ASN A 51 -19.14 -16.56 -18.28
CA ASN A 51 -19.04 -17.95 -18.78
C ASN A 51 -17.65 -18.43 -19.21
N ASP A 52 -16.56 -17.69 -18.99
CA ASP A 52 -15.20 -18.20 -19.30
C ASP A 52 -14.46 -18.81 -18.10
N ALA A 53 -15.20 -19.33 -17.12
CA ALA A 53 -14.63 -20.15 -16.03
C ALA A 53 -14.59 -21.67 -16.36
N SER A 54 -14.67 -22.09 -17.62
CA SER A 54 -14.67 -23.52 -17.99
C SER A 54 -13.84 -23.91 -19.24
N ALA A 55 -13.02 -23.02 -19.79
CA ALA A 55 -12.03 -23.44 -20.79
C ALA A 55 -10.66 -23.51 -20.11
N THR A 56 -10.15 -24.73 -19.93
CA THR A 56 -8.72 -24.96 -19.72
C THR A 56 -8.02 -24.64 -21.05
N PRO A 57 -7.25 -23.55 -21.20
CA PRO A 57 -6.38 -23.42 -22.36
C PRO A 57 -5.21 -24.39 -22.17
N THR A 58 -5.31 -25.58 -22.76
CA THR A 58 -4.14 -26.37 -23.11
C THR A 58 -3.45 -25.66 -24.28
N ILE A 59 -2.69 -24.61 -23.97
CA ILE A 59 -1.70 -24.06 -24.90
C ILE A 59 -0.38 -24.11 -24.15
N GLY A 60 0.45 -25.07 -24.56
CA GLY A 60 1.83 -25.18 -24.11
C GLY A 60 2.59 -23.93 -24.53
N VAL A 61 2.67 -22.97 -23.63
CA VAL A 61 3.78 -22.02 -23.62
C VAL A 61 4.75 -22.57 -22.60
N THR A 62 5.76 -23.30 -23.09
CA THR A 62 6.96 -23.59 -22.33
C THR A 62 7.66 -22.25 -22.11
N VAL A 63 7.35 -21.60 -20.99
CA VAL A 63 8.21 -20.53 -20.49
C VAL A 63 9.43 -21.24 -19.93
N GLU A 64 10.51 -21.28 -20.71
CA GLU A 64 11.84 -21.52 -20.16
C GLU A 64 12.14 -20.35 -19.22
N ILE A 65 11.81 -20.54 -17.95
CA ILE A 65 12.39 -19.74 -16.87
C ILE A 65 13.85 -20.20 -16.82
N PRO A 66 14.85 -19.36 -17.15
CA PRO A 66 16.23 -19.71 -16.86
C PRO A 66 16.33 -19.89 -15.34
N THR A 67 16.38 -21.15 -14.93
CA THR A 67 16.71 -21.49 -13.55
C THR A 67 18.22 -21.29 -13.45
N GLU A 68 18.61 -20.04 -13.14
CA GLU A 68 19.94 -19.73 -12.63
C GLU A 68 20.09 -20.49 -11.30
N THR A 69 20.52 -21.74 -11.40
CA THR A 69 21.02 -22.50 -10.25
C THR A 69 22.29 -21.78 -9.80
N PRO A 70 22.37 -21.25 -8.57
CA PRO A 70 23.59 -20.65 -8.08
C PRO A 70 24.69 -21.71 -8.14
N ALA A 71 25.71 -21.48 -8.99
CA ALA A 71 26.89 -22.32 -8.98
C ALA A 71 27.53 -22.24 -7.57
N PRO A 72 28.00 -23.36 -7.01
CA PRO A 72 28.73 -23.34 -5.75
C PRO A 72 29.94 -22.40 -5.87
N PRO A 73 30.33 -21.69 -4.78
CA PRO A 73 31.41 -20.72 -4.83
C PRO A 73 32.69 -21.40 -5.32
N THR A 74 33.13 -21.02 -6.51
CA THR A 74 34.44 -21.41 -7.01
C THR A 74 35.44 -20.56 -6.25
N ASN A 75 36.14 -21.17 -5.28
CA ASN A 75 37.32 -20.57 -4.67
C ASN A 75 38.41 -20.48 -5.73
N THR A 76 38.46 -19.35 -6.43
CA THR A 76 39.60 -18.98 -7.26
C THR A 76 40.80 -18.76 -6.32
N PRO A 77 41.89 -19.53 -6.42
CA PRO A 77 43.10 -19.24 -5.67
C PRO A 77 43.65 -17.90 -6.15
N LEU A 78 43.78 -16.93 -5.25
CA LEU A 78 44.56 -15.72 -5.51
C LEU A 78 46.01 -16.12 -5.80
N PRO A 79 46.66 -15.55 -6.82
CA PRO A 79 48.09 -15.75 -7.05
C PRO A 79 48.87 -15.27 -5.81
N PRO A 80 49.95 -15.97 -5.43
CA PRO A 80 50.75 -15.58 -4.28
C PRO A 80 51.31 -14.17 -4.50
N THR A 81 50.96 -13.24 -3.60
CA THR A 81 51.61 -11.94 -3.51
C THR A 81 53.06 -12.18 -3.11
N GLU A 82 54.00 -11.81 -3.98
CA GLU A 82 55.43 -11.83 -3.63
C GLU A 82 55.66 -10.93 -2.41
N THR A 83 56.11 -11.55 -1.33
CA THR A 83 56.55 -10.85 -0.13
C THR A 83 58.02 -10.45 -0.35
N PRO A 84 58.41 -9.17 -0.20
CA PRO A 84 59.80 -8.77 -0.32
C PRO A 84 60.67 -9.49 0.73
N ILE A 85 61.72 -10.16 0.24
CA ILE A 85 62.79 -10.72 1.06
C ILE A 85 63.60 -9.56 1.65
N GLY A 86 63.69 -9.52 2.97
CA GLY A 86 64.67 -8.70 3.65
C GLY A 86 64.34 -8.52 5.11
N TYR A 87 64.72 -9.48 5.95
CA TYR A 87 65.53 -9.26 7.16
C TYR A 87 65.86 -10.65 7.74
N GLN A 88 67.13 -11.02 7.64
CA GLN A 88 67.72 -12.19 8.26
C GLN A 88 68.28 -11.77 9.63
N PRO A 89 67.86 -12.44 10.71
CA PRO A 89 68.73 -12.63 11.86
C PRO A 89 68.90 -14.12 12.15
N THR A 90 70.14 -14.56 11.93
CA THR A 90 70.97 -15.40 12.82
C THR A 90 70.33 -16.57 13.58
N ALA A 91 70.89 -17.76 13.31
CA ALA A 91 70.62 -19.02 13.99
C ALA A 91 70.78 -18.97 15.52
N ILE A 92 69.91 -19.69 16.23
CA ILE A 92 70.03 -20.01 17.66
C ILE A 92 69.79 -21.54 17.81
N PRO A 93 70.61 -22.25 18.60
CA PRO A 93 70.74 -23.70 18.52
C PRO A 93 69.64 -24.48 19.26
N GLU A 94 69.59 -25.76 18.91
CA GLU A 94 68.74 -26.84 19.39
C GLU A 94 68.74 -26.98 20.92
N ALA A 95 67.54 -27.02 21.54
CA ALA A 95 67.35 -27.41 22.92
C ALA A 95 66.06 -28.24 23.11
N THR A 96 66.27 -29.54 23.27
CA THR A 96 65.71 -30.44 24.30
C THR A 96 64.23 -30.33 24.68
N ARG A 97 63.50 -31.43 24.44
CA ARG A 97 62.15 -31.75 24.98
C ARG A 97 62.02 -31.46 26.48
N GLY A 98 60.97 -30.72 26.84
CA GLY A 98 60.39 -30.56 28.18
C GLY A 98 58.85 -30.51 28.11
N PRO A 99 58.13 -30.69 29.23
CA PRO A 99 56.89 -31.45 29.29
C PRO A 99 55.62 -30.71 28.84
N THR A 100 54.62 -31.54 28.54
CA THR A 100 53.25 -31.31 28.09
C THR A 100 52.57 -30.06 28.67
N LEU A 101 52.13 -29.16 27.78
CA LEU A 101 51.27 -28.01 28.08
C LEU A 101 49.80 -28.44 28.04
N ASP A 102 49.14 -28.41 29.20
CA ASP A 102 47.70 -28.52 29.33
C ASP A 102 47.06 -27.19 28.92
N PHE A 103 46.70 -27.06 27.64
CA PHE A 103 45.90 -25.95 27.16
C PHE A 103 44.42 -26.25 27.36
N ILE A 104 43.83 -25.70 28.43
CA ILE A 104 42.39 -25.53 28.52
C ILE A 104 42.04 -24.28 27.69
N PRO A 105 41.34 -24.39 26.55
CA PRO A 105 40.90 -23.22 25.82
C PRO A 105 39.81 -22.53 26.64
N THR A 106 40.13 -21.35 27.20
CA THR A 106 39.11 -20.45 27.73
C THR A 106 38.38 -19.85 26.52
N ILE A 107 37.19 -20.36 26.22
CA ILE A 107 36.30 -19.78 25.23
C ILE A 107 35.80 -18.45 25.81
N ALA A 108 36.34 -17.34 25.30
CA ALA A 108 35.79 -16.02 25.58
C ALA A 108 34.34 -15.99 25.07
N THR A 109 33.39 -15.85 25.99
CA THR A 109 31.98 -15.61 25.66
C THR A 109 31.91 -14.30 24.88
N PRO A 110 31.36 -14.27 23.65
CA PRO A 110 31.17 -13.00 22.96
C PRO A 110 30.14 -12.19 23.76
N GLU A 111 30.57 -11.05 24.32
CA GLU A 111 29.64 -10.01 24.74
C GLU A 111 28.88 -9.58 23.49
N PHE A 112 27.59 -9.93 23.44
CA PHE A 112 26.66 -9.33 22.50
C PHE A 112 26.49 -7.87 22.90
N THR A 113 27.32 -7.00 22.32
CA THR A 113 27.05 -5.56 22.27
C THR A 113 25.71 -5.41 21.56
N ALA A 114 24.68 -5.02 22.31
CA ALA A 114 23.38 -4.70 21.74
C ALA A 114 23.57 -3.61 20.69
N THR A 115 23.40 -3.98 19.42
CA THR A 115 23.29 -3.02 18.32
C THR A 115 22.14 -2.09 18.67
N PRO A 116 22.35 -0.77 18.80
CA PRO A 116 21.24 0.16 18.96
C PRO A 116 20.35 0.00 17.73
N GLU A 117 19.10 -0.36 17.96
CA GLU A 117 18.06 -0.43 16.94
C GLU A 117 17.85 1.00 16.45
N ALA A 118 18.62 1.39 15.44
CA ALA A 118 18.39 2.62 14.71
C ALA A 118 17.04 2.44 14.01
N SER A 119 15.99 2.96 14.64
CA SER A 119 14.73 3.24 13.96
C SER A 119 15.06 4.26 12.87
N ALA A 120 15.42 3.77 11.69
CA ALA A 120 15.71 4.59 10.55
C ALA A 120 14.42 5.32 10.19
N THR A 121 14.33 6.59 10.57
CA THR A 121 13.40 7.52 9.93
C THR A 121 13.60 7.35 8.43
N PRO A 122 12.57 6.94 7.66
CA PRO A 122 12.75 6.72 6.23
C PRO A 122 13.32 7.99 5.59
N PRO A 123 14.34 7.90 4.72
CA PRO A 123 14.84 9.07 4.01
C PRO A 123 13.66 9.76 3.30
N GLY A 124 13.40 11.01 3.67
CA GLY A 124 12.32 11.79 3.10
C GLY A 124 12.49 11.92 1.59
N CYS A 125 11.40 11.75 0.85
CA CYS A 125 11.31 11.85 -0.61
C CYS A 125 11.50 13.28 -1.16
N GLY A 126 12.05 14.23 -0.38
CA GLY A 126 12.32 15.60 -0.80
C GLY A 126 11.07 16.48 -0.98
N SER A 127 9.93 16.07 -0.43
CA SER A 127 8.68 16.85 -0.46
C SER A 127 8.06 16.92 0.94
N GLU A 128 7.04 17.75 1.11
CA GLU A 128 6.39 17.91 2.42
C GLU A 128 5.69 16.62 2.88
N PHE A 129 5.07 15.88 1.95
CA PHE A 129 4.41 14.61 2.24
C PHE A 129 5.02 13.49 1.43
N CYS A 130 5.50 12.43 2.10
CA CYS A 130 6.10 11.30 1.42
C CYS A 130 5.24 10.05 1.50
N PRO A 131 5.06 9.33 0.38
CA PRO A 131 4.41 8.04 0.41
C PRO A 131 5.25 7.09 1.27
N ARG A 132 4.61 6.40 2.21
CA ARG A 132 5.25 5.44 3.10
C ARG A 132 4.50 4.11 3.05
N PRO A 133 5.21 2.99 2.87
CA PRO A 133 4.64 1.68 3.16
C PRO A 133 4.39 1.56 4.66
N GLY A 134 3.13 1.37 5.04
CA GLY A 134 2.69 1.34 6.44
C GLY A 134 2.48 -0.11 6.92
N PRO A 135 2.89 -0.45 8.16
CA PRO A 135 2.47 -1.72 8.77
C PRO A 135 0.94 -1.81 8.80
N ALA A 136 0.41 -3.02 8.98
CA ALA A 136 -1.02 -3.24 9.22
C ALA A 136 -1.57 -2.21 10.23
N ASP A 137 -2.59 -1.46 9.85
CA ASP A 137 -3.20 -0.44 10.70
C ASP A 137 -4.61 -0.89 11.06
N SER A 138 -4.93 -0.87 12.34
CA SER A 138 -6.25 -1.26 12.85
C SER A 138 -7.35 -0.29 12.46
N ARG A 139 -7.00 0.94 12.03
CA ARG A 139 -7.92 1.94 11.49
C ARG A 139 -8.27 1.69 10.03
N ALA A 140 -7.56 0.77 9.37
CA ALA A 140 -7.91 0.31 8.03
C ALA A 140 -9.36 -0.19 8.01
N PRO A 141 -10.08 -0.07 6.87
CA PRO A 141 -11.34 -0.78 6.71
C PRO A 141 -11.10 -2.28 6.98
N GLY A 142 -11.66 -2.74 8.10
CA GLY A 142 -11.58 -4.13 8.52
C GLY A 142 -12.50 -4.98 7.64
N GLY A 143 -11.94 -5.99 7.00
CA GLY A 143 -12.69 -6.90 6.14
C GLY A 143 -11.73 -7.67 5.25
N ASN A 144 -11.76 -8.98 5.33
CA ASN A 144 -11.07 -9.85 4.37
C ASN A 144 -12.13 -10.30 3.35
N PRO A 145 -12.01 -9.96 2.06
CA PRO A 145 -10.90 -9.27 1.41
C PRO A 145 -10.97 -7.75 1.53
N CYS A 146 -9.81 -7.10 1.53
CA CYS A 146 -9.72 -5.65 1.36
C CYS A 146 -10.47 -5.22 0.10
N PRO A 147 -11.14 -4.06 0.13
CA PRO A 147 -11.89 -3.59 -1.02
C PRO A 147 -10.93 -3.32 -2.20
N SER A 148 -10.98 -4.19 -3.20
CA SER A 148 -10.14 -4.13 -4.40
C SER A 148 -10.50 -2.98 -5.34
N HIS A 149 -11.63 -2.31 -5.12
CA HIS A 149 -12.14 -1.21 -5.91
C HIS A 149 -11.86 0.16 -5.28
N LEU A 150 -11.03 0.20 -4.22
CA LEU A 150 -10.68 1.41 -3.50
C LEU A 150 -9.15 1.54 -3.37
N ILE A 151 -8.64 2.72 -3.67
CA ILE A 151 -7.35 3.17 -3.14
C ILE A 151 -7.66 3.93 -1.86
N TRP A 152 -6.99 3.58 -0.77
CA TRP A 152 -7.26 4.19 0.52
C TRP A 152 -5.96 4.38 1.30
N GLY A 153 -6.03 5.16 2.37
CA GLY A 153 -4.94 5.27 3.33
C GLY A 153 -5.06 6.52 4.16
N PHE A 154 -3.94 6.98 4.72
CA PHE A 154 -3.92 8.13 5.62
C PHE A 154 -2.92 9.19 5.19
N VAL A 155 -3.30 10.46 5.40
CA VAL A 155 -2.34 11.56 5.49
C VAL A 155 -2.05 11.82 6.95
N LEU A 156 -0.81 11.60 7.36
CA LEU A 156 -0.34 11.69 8.74
C LEU A 156 0.64 12.85 8.91
N ASP A 157 0.60 13.50 10.07
CA ASP A 157 1.62 14.45 10.49
C ASP A 157 2.89 13.72 10.94
N ARG A 158 3.91 14.51 11.34
CA ARG A 158 5.18 13.98 11.87
C ARG A 158 5.01 13.14 13.14
N ASN A 159 3.89 13.29 13.86
CA ASN A 159 3.58 12.55 15.09
C ASN A 159 2.72 11.31 14.83
N GLY A 160 2.36 11.02 13.56
CA GLY A 160 1.46 9.93 13.20
C GLY A 160 -0.03 10.23 13.43
N GLN A 161 -0.40 11.48 13.71
CA GLN A 161 -1.78 11.94 13.79
C GLN A 161 -2.32 12.24 12.39
N GLY A 162 -3.54 11.82 12.10
CA GLY A 162 -4.15 12.08 10.80
C GLY A 162 -4.54 13.54 10.59
N ILE A 163 -4.28 14.07 9.41
CA ILE A 163 -4.54 15.47 9.04
C ILE A 163 -5.82 15.55 8.18
N PRO A 164 -6.95 16.06 8.71
CA PRO A 164 -8.20 16.19 7.95
C PRO A 164 -8.15 17.37 6.96
N GLY A 165 -8.98 17.31 5.91
CA GLY A 165 -9.12 18.38 4.92
C GLY A 165 -7.89 18.60 4.03
N VAL A 166 -7.01 17.59 3.93
CA VAL A 166 -5.91 17.58 2.96
C VAL A 166 -6.45 17.02 1.65
N LYS A 167 -6.20 17.73 0.56
CA LYS A 167 -6.68 17.31 -0.76
C LYS A 167 -5.72 16.29 -1.38
N ILE A 168 -6.28 15.22 -1.93
CA ILE A 168 -5.61 14.17 -2.67
C ILE A 168 -6.04 14.27 -4.13
N HIS A 169 -5.10 14.50 -5.02
CA HIS A 169 -5.29 14.42 -6.46
C HIS A 169 -5.00 13.00 -6.93
N PHE A 170 -5.82 12.48 -7.83
CA PHE A 170 -5.62 11.17 -8.43
C PHE A 170 -5.96 11.18 -9.91
N ASN A 171 -5.20 10.43 -10.69
CA ASN A 171 -5.44 10.27 -12.12
C ASN A 171 -4.89 8.95 -12.67
N ASP A 172 -5.47 8.46 -13.77
CA ASP A 172 -4.96 7.31 -14.50
C ASP A 172 -4.44 7.69 -15.90
N ALA A 173 -3.91 6.70 -16.62
CA ALA A 173 -3.43 6.89 -18.00
C ALA A 173 -4.57 7.04 -19.02
N SER A 174 -5.80 6.66 -18.66
CA SER A 174 -6.99 6.78 -19.50
C SER A 174 -7.62 8.18 -19.43
N GLY A 175 -7.06 9.07 -18.62
CA GLY A 175 -7.53 10.45 -18.46
C GLY A 175 -8.61 10.61 -17.40
N ASN A 176 -8.93 9.57 -16.63
CA ASN A 176 -9.77 9.70 -15.46
C ASN A 176 -8.97 10.44 -14.38
N ALA A 177 -9.54 11.49 -13.80
CA ALA A 177 -8.90 12.27 -12.75
C ALA A 177 -9.93 12.83 -11.78
N GLY A 178 -9.48 13.13 -10.56
CA GLY A 178 -10.32 13.76 -9.55
C GLY A 178 -9.53 14.21 -8.34
N ASP A 179 -10.26 14.87 -7.44
CA ASP A 179 -9.76 15.31 -6.15
C ASP A 179 -10.62 14.71 -5.03
N LYS A 180 -9.99 14.39 -3.89
CA LYS A 180 -10.68 13.93 -2.69
C LYS A 180 -10.03 14.53 -1.45
N ASP A 181 -10.82 15.12 -0.57
CA ASP A 181 -10.31 15.58 0.72
C ASP A 181 -10.24 14.43 1.74
N THR A 182 -9.20 14.44 2.57
CA THR A 182 -9.11 13.56 3.73
C THR A 182 -10.23 13.87 4.73
N LYS A 183 -10.79 12.83 5.32
CA LYS A 183 -11.93 12.95 6.23
C LYS A 183 -11.48 13.44 7.61
N GLY A 184 -12.46 13.94 8.35
CA GLY A 184 -12.37 14.24 9.78
C GLY A 184 -13.50 13.56 10.54
N PRO A 185 -13.72 13.92 11.82
CA PRO A 185 -14.80 13.35 12.62
C PRO A 185 -16.16 13.41 11.91
N PRO A 186 -16.99 12.35 11.95
CA PRO A 186 -16.89 11.16 12.83
C PRO A 186 -15.91 10.08 12.36
N ASP A 187 -15.40 10.15 11.14
CA ASP A 187 -14.39 9.22 10.64
C ASP A 187 -13.01 9.49 11.27
N HIS A 188 -12.10 8.53 11.12
CA HIS A 188 -10.71 8.73 11.55
C HIS A 188 -10.10 9.91 10.78
N PRO A 189 -9.49 10.90 11.47
CA PRO A 189 -8.92 12.05 10.79
C PRO A 189 -7.80 11.61 9.85
N GLY A 190 -7.68 12.29 8.70
CA GLY A 190 -6.65 12.04 7.71
C GLY A 190 -6.89 10.84 6.80
N ILE A 191 -7.94 10.05 7.02
CA ILE A 191 -8.27 8.94 6.13
C ILE A 191 -8.75 9.46 4.77
N TYR A 192 -8.44 8.74 3.70
CA TYR A 192 -9.07 8.92 2.40
C TYR A 192 -9.36 7.57 1.74
N ASP A 193 -10.34 7.57 0.86
CA ASP A 193 -10.78 6.45 0.04
C ASP A 193 -11.25 7.00 -1.30
N ILE A 194 -10.71 6.43 -2.36
CA ILE A 194 -10.91 6.84 -3.74
C ILE A 194 -11.49 5.62 -4.48
N PRO A 195 -12.73 5.69 -4.97
CA PRO A 195 -13.30 4.66 -5.82
C PRO A 195 -12.55 4.65 -7.14
N VAL A 196 -11.98 3.49 -7.48
CA VAL A 196 -11.17 3.30 -8.67
C VAL A 196 -11.60 2.06 -9.44
N GLY A 197 -11.43 2.13 -10.76
CA GLY A 197 -11.46 0.94 -11.62
C GLY A 197 -10.14 0.19 -11.58
N GLY A 198 -10.04 -0.91 -12.34
CA GLY A 198 -8.77 -1.60 -12.56
C GLY A 198 -7.74 -0.70 -13.25
N GLY A 199 -6.46 -1.04 -13.12
CA GLY A 199 -5.35 -0.33 -13.76
C GLY A 199 -4.37 0.30 -12.78
N VAL A 200 -3.55 1.23 -13.29
CA VAL A 200 -2.54 1.96 -12.51
C VAL A 200 -3.00 3.40 -12.34
N TRP A 201 -3.08 3.82 -11.09
CA TRP A 201 -3.48 5.16 -10.70
C TRP A 201 -2.29 5.90 -10.09
N THR A 202 -2.17 7.17 -10.41
CA THR A 202 -1.25 8.09 -9.75
C THR A 202 -2.00 8.82 -8.67
N VAL A 203 -1.41 8.93 -7.47
CA VAL A 203 -1.98 9.59 -6.30
C VAL A 203 -0.99 10.59 -5.74
N GLN A 204 -1.47 11.79 -5.39
CA GLN A 204 -0.66 12.91 -4.92
C GLN A 204 -1.38 13.73 -3.85
N VAL A 205 -0.63 14.24 -2.88
CA VAL A 205 -1.11 15.26 -1.95
C VAL A 205 -0.98 16.64 -2.60
N VAL A 206 -2.08 17.38 -2.63
CA VAL A 206 -2.16 18.74 -3.15
C VAL A 206 -2.58 19.73 -2.07
N GLY A 207 -1.99 20.93 -2.09
CA GLY A 207 -2.33 22.03 -1.20
C GLY A 207 -3.61 22.77 -1.60
N LYS A 208 -4.04 23.73 -0.77
CA LYS A 208 -5.22 24.58 -1.00
C LYS A 208 -5.18 25.44 -2.27
N ARG A 209 -4.04 25.51 -2.96
CA ARG A 209 -3.83 26.24 -4.22
C ARG A 209 -3.37 25.31 -5.35
N GLU A 210 -3.69 24.01 -5.26
CA GLU A 210 -3.26 22.97 -6.21
C GLU A 210 -1.74 22.81 -6.32
N ALA A 211 -0.97 23.41 -5.41
CA ALA A 211 0.45 23.17 -5.30
C ALA A 211 0.70 21.72 -4.90
N LEU A 212 1.50 20.99 -5.68
CA LEU A 212 1.93 19.64 -5.35
C LEU A 212 2.75 19.66 -4.06
N ARG A 213 2.36 18.82 -3.08
CA ARG A 213 3.04 18.70 -1.77
C ARG A 213 3.66 17.32 -1.55
N SER A 214 3.38 16.36 -2.43
CA SER A 214 4.04 15.06 -2.51
C SER A 214 4.54 14.78 -3.94
N PRO A 215 5.51 13.86 -4.13
CA PRO A 215 5.76 13.27 -5.44
C PRO A 215 4.54 12.48 -5.94
N PRO A 216 4.42 12.25 -7.26
CA PRO A 216 3.50 11.25 -7.80
C PRO A 216 3.83 9.86 -7.27
N PHE A 217 2.80 9.15 -6.81
CA PHE A 217 2.91 7.76 -6.39
C PHE A 217 1.98 6.88 -7.22
N GLN A 218 2.51 5.81 -7.82
CA GLN A 218 1.73 4.90 -8.66
C GLN A 218 1.25 3.69 -7.87
N VAL A 219 -0.04 3.40 -7.97
CA VAL A 219 -0.72 2.28 -7.32
C VAL A 219 -1.38 1.43 -8.38
N ALA A 220 -0.99 0.16 -8.46
CA ALA A 220 -1.66 -0.82 -9.29
C ALA A 220 -2.81 -1.47 -8.49
N VAL A 221 -4.03 -1.30 -8.96
CA VAL A 221 -5.22 -1.83 -8.30
C VAL A 221 -5.20 -3.36 -8.36
N GLY A 222 -5.35 -4.01 -7.20
CA GLY A 222 -5.30 -5.47 -7.07
C GLY A 222 -3.89 -6.07 -7.00
N GLN A 223 -2.83 -5.26 -7.06
CA GLN A 223 -1.46 -5.72 -6.83
C GLN A 223 -0.97 -5.23 -5.45
N PRO A 224 -0.42 -6.12 -4.61
CA PRO A 224 0.12 -5.71 -3.33
C PRO A 224 1.32 -4.80 -3.51
N TRP A 225 1.21 -3.56 -3.03
CA TRP A 225 2.38 -2.72 -2.84
C TRP A 225 3.20 -3.25 -1.65
N GLY A 226 4.52 -3.36 -1.84
CA GLY A 226 5.42 -3.91 -0.83
C GLY A 226 5.32 -3.14 0.49
N GLY A 227 4.95 -3.84 1.56
CA GLY A 227 4.78 -3.23 2.88
C GLY A 227 3.46 -2.48 3.09
N ALA A 228 2.43 -2.68 2.27
CA ALA A 228 1.10 -2.04 2.40
C ALA A 228 0.24 -2.55 3.57
N GLY A 229 0.81 -3.34 4.48
CA GLY A 229 0.09 -3.89 5.64
C GLY A 229 -1.06 -4.81 5.21
N ASN A 230 -2.26 -4.56 5.74
CA ASN A 230 -3.43 -5.41 5.55
C ASN A 230 -4.05 -5.35 4.14
N CYS A 231 -3.82 -4.27 3.38
CA CYS A 231 -4.47 -4.09 2.08
C CYS A 231 -3.50 -3.71 0.96
N PRO A 232 -3.60 -4.34 -0.22
CA PRO A 232 -2.66 -4.14 -1.32
C PRO A 232 -2.70 -2.72 -1.91
N THR A 233 -3.85 -2.05 -1.83
CA THR A 233 -4.10 -0.71 -2.38
C THR A 233 -3.92 0.42 -1.36
N ARG A 234 -3.37 0.12 -0.18
CA ARG A 234 -3.15 1.13 0.85
C ARG A 234 -1.96 2.02 0.51
N VAL A 235 -2.14 3.33 0.55
CA VAL A 235 -1.04 4.31 0.46
C VAL A 235 -1.14 5.30 1.60
N ASP A 236 -0.11 5.42 2.42
CA ASP A 236 -0.06 6.47 3.44
C ASP A 236 0.91 7.55 3.02
N PHE A 237 0.59 8.81 3.33
CA PHE A 237 1.47 9.95 3.17
C PHE A 237 1.83 10.51 4.53
N ILE A 238 3.13 10.63 4.82
CA ILE A 238 3.61 11.18 6.10
C ILE A 238 4.31 12.50 5.86
N GLN A 239 3.93 13.49 6.65
CA GLN A 239 4.59 14.79 6.67
C GLN A 239 6.04 14.63 7.14
N GLN A 240 6.98 15.08 6.31
CA GLN A 240 8.42 15.11 6.63
C GLN A 240 8.77 16.30 7.50
#